data_AF-A0A369T3U9-F1
#
_entry.id   AF-A0A369T3U9-F1
#
_cell.length_a   1.000
_cell.length_b   1.000
_cell.length_c   1.000
_cell.angle_alpha   90.00
_cell.angle_beta   90.00
_cell.angle_gamma   90.00
#
_symmetry.space_group_name_H-M   'P 1'
#
loop_
_entity.id
_entity.type
_entity.pdbx_description
1 polymer ?
#
loop_
_entity_poly.entity_id
_entity_poly.type
_entity_poly.pdbx_seq_one_letter_code
_entity_poly.pdbx_strand_id
1 'polypeptide(L)'
;VEVPIVVRYDDSEPSKNPVAHFSELMATILRIVLEERPLIYLGIPGASLMIVSMYFGLLTVNLYFSTRYFSLPMAFISLASLLLGILLIIASFQLYSIARIRAEIRKLRR
;
A
#
# COMPACT_ATOMS: atom_id res chain seq x y z
N VAL A 1 23.97 -22.95 24.99
CA VAL A 1 23.79 -24.30 24.41
C VAL A 1 22.31 -24.43 24.12
N GLU A 2 21.91 -24.43 22.85
CA GLU A 2 20.53 -24.70 22.46
C GLU A 2 20.26 -26.19 22.54
N VAL A 3 19.10 -26.56 23.08
CA VAL A 3 18.66 -27.96 23.20
C VAL A 3 17.53 -28.18 22.19
N PRO A 4 17.65 -29.17 21.29
CA PRO A 4 16.61 -29.43 20.30
C PRO A 4 15.37 -30.03 20.98
N ILE A 5 14.20 -29.46 20.67
CA ILE A 5 12.89 -30.01 21.01
C ILE A 5 12.20 -30.51 19.74
N VAL A 6 11.63 -31.72 19.80
CA VAL A 6 10.86 -32.30 18.70
C VAL A 6 9.39 -32.04 18.98
N VAL A 7 8.78 -31.11 18.24
CA VAL A 7 7.34 -30.84 18.30
C VAL A 7 6.65 -31.67 17.21
N ARG A 8 5.83 -32.64 17.59
CA ARG A 8 4.92 -33.35 16.67
C ARG A 8 3.58 -32.63 16.67
N TYR A 9 3.20 -32.09 15.51
CA TYR A 9 1.85 -31.57 15.29
C TYR A 9 0.96 -32.74 14.88
N ASP A 10 0.41 -33.48 15.85
CA ASP A 10 -0.67 -34.44 15.59
C ASP A 10 -1.99 -33.66 15.50
N ASP A 11 -2.64 -33.75 14.33
CA ASP A 11 -4.06 -33.48 14.03
C ASP A 11 -4.82 -32.55 14.99
N SER A 12 -4.35 -31.32 15.18
CA SER A 12 -5.08 -30.30 15.91
C SER A 12 -6.03 -29.55 14.98
N GLU A 13 -7.32 -29.55 15.30
CA GLU A 13 -8.30 -28.64 14.69
C GLU A 13 -7.76 -27.20 14.64
N PRO A 14 -8.02 -26.43 13.58
CA PRO A 14 -7.46 -25.10 13.44
C PRO A 14 -7.84 -24.22 14.66
N SER A 15 -6.82 -23.79 15.42
CA SER A 15 -6.94 -23.02 16.67
C SER A 15 -7.77 -21.74 16.57
N LYS A 16 -7.92 -21.19 15.36
CA LYS A 16 -8.78 -20.04 15.06
C LYS A 16 -9.42 -20.23 13.69
N ASN A 17 -10.64 -19.70 13.55
CA ASN A 17 -11.29 -19.59 12.24
C ASN A 17 -10.39 -18.74 11.31
N PRO A 18 -10.00 -19.25 10.13
CA PRO A 18 -9.08 -18.55 9.21
C PRO A 18 -9.50 -17.11 8.88
N VAL A 19 -10.81 -16.87 8.78
CA VAL A 19 -11.37 -15.54 8.50
C VAL A 19 -11.17 -14.59 9.69
N ALA A 20 -11.36 -15.08 10.92
CA ALA A 20 -11.15 -14.30 12.13
C ALA A 20 -9.67 -13.99 12.36
N HIS A 21 -8.78 -14.91 12.02
CA HIS A 21 -7.34 -14.65 12.10
C HIS A 21 -6.89 -13.62 11.05
N PHE A 22 -7.42 -13.70 9.82
CA PHE A 22 -7.14 -12.73 8.77
C PHE A 22 -7.63 -11.31 9.13
N SER A 23 -8.82 -11.16 9.71
CA SER A 23 -9.33 -9.84 10.10
C SER A 23 -8.51 -9.20 11.23
N GLU A 24 -8.01 -10.01 12.16
CA GLU A 24 -7.11 -9.57 13.24
C GLU A 24 -5.76 -9.09 12.67
N LEU A 25 -5.23 -9.78 11.65
CA LEU A 25 -4.05 -9.34 10.90
C LEU A 25 -4.30 -8.03 10.15
N MET A 26 -5.43 -7.90 9.45
CA MET A 26 -5.79 -6.65 8.74
C MET A 26 -5.92 -5.46 9.70
N ALA A 27 -6.59 -5.65 10.84
CA ALA A 27 -6.71 -4.63 11.88
C ALA A 27 -5.34 -4.20 12.43
N THR A 28 -4.43 -5.16 12.61
CA THR A 28 -3.07 -4.89 13.08
C THR A 28 -2.26 -4.10 12.04
N ILE A 29 -2.32 -4.48 10.76
CA ILE A 29 -1.65 -3.77 9.67
C ILE A 29 -2.18 -2.33 9.55
N LEU A 30 -3.50 -2.15 9.57
CA LEU A 30 -4.13 -0.83 9.58
C LEU A 30 -3.63 0.01 10.74
N ARG A 31 -3.55 -0.58 11.94
CA ARG A 31 -3.06 0.11 13.12
C ARG A 31 -1.61 0.58 12.96
N ILE A 32 -0.72 -0.25 12.42
CA ILE A 32 0.68 0.12 12.15
C ILE A 32 0.76 1.26 11.13
N VAL A 33 -0.02 1.18 10.05
CA VAL A 33 -0.09 2.24 9.03
C VAL A 33 -0.58 3.58 9.63
N LEU A 34 -1.54 3.52 10.55
CA LEU A 34 -2.11 4.68 11.25
C LEU A 34 -1.19 5.25 12.35
N GLU A 35 -0.47 4.41 13.09
CA GLU A 35 0.31 4.81 14.27
C GLU A 35 1.74 5.25 13.95
N GLU A 36 2.44 4.61 13.00
CA GLU A 36 3.87 4.85 12.83
C GLU A 36 4.18 6.04 11.92
N ARG A 37 3.89 5.99 10.61
CA ARG A 37 3.97 7.14 9.66
C ARG A 37 3.15 6.91 8.38
N PRO A 38 1.87 7.33 8.32
CA PRO A 38 1.02 7.09 7.15
C PRO A 38 1.59 7.68 5.85
N LEU A 39 2.36 8.77 5.98
CA LEU A 39 2.97 9.45 4.84
C LEU A 39 3.91 8.53 4.03
N ILE A 40 4.68 7.71 4.74
CA ILE A 40 5.71 6.86 4.15
C ILE A 40 5.06 5.58 3.59
N TYR A 41 4.17 4.96 4.37
CA TYR A 41 3.53 3.70 4.01
C TYR A 41 2.59 3.79 2.80
N LEU A 42 1.92 4.92 2.59
CA LEU A 42 1.05 5.13 1.41
C LEU A 42 1.73 5.98 0.33
N GLY A 43 2.58 6.94 0.74
CA GLY A 43 3.25 7.85 -0.19
C GLY A 43 4.32 7.17 -1.05
N ILE A 44 5.14 6.27 -0.48
CA ILE A 44 6.17 5.57 -1.27
C ILE A 44 5.54 4.66 -2.33
N PRO A 45 4.56 3.79 -2.01
CA PRO A 45 3.86 3.02 -3.03
C PRO A 45 3.18 3.92 -4.08
N GLY A 46 2.51 4.99 -3.66
CA GLY A 46 1.89 5.94 -4.58
C GLY A 46 2.89 6.59 -5.55
N ALA A 47 4.04 7.04 -5.04
CA ALA A 47 5.12 7.60 -5.85
C ALA A 47 5.73 6.56 -6.80
N SER A 48 5.89 5.32 -6.35
CA SER A 48 6.36 4.22 -7.21
C SER A 48 5.40 3.97 -8.38
N LEU A 49 4.08 4.03 -8.13
CA LEU A 49 3.06 3.92 -9.17
C LEU A 49 3.09 5.10 -10.15
N MET A 50 3.45 6.30 -9.71
CA MET A 50 3.65 7.44 -10.61
C MET A 50 4.83 7.22 -11.56
N ILE A 51 5.94 6.67 -11.06
CA ILE A 51 7.11 6.33 -11.89
C ILE A 51 6.72 5.28 -12.93
N VAL A 52 6.01 4.23 -12.51
CA VAL A 52 5.51 3.17 -13.40
C VAL A 52 4.58 3.74 -14.46
N SER A 53 3.63 4.59 -14.06
CA SER A 53 2.75 5.30 -14.99
C SER A 53 3.52 6.07 -16.05
N MET A 54 4.52 6.84 -15.62
CA MET A 54 5.32 7.67 -16.51
C MET A 54 6.11 6.82 -17.50
N TYR A 55 6.66 5.69 -17.05
CA TYR A 55 7.33 4.72 -17.92
C TYR A 55 6.40 4.19 -19.02
N PHE A 56 5.20 3.70 -18.66
CA PHE A 56 4.23 3.20 -19.65
C PHE A 56 3.67 4.30 -20.57
N GLY A 57 3.50 5.51 -20.03
CA GLY A 57 3.07 6.67 -20.82
C GLY A 57 4.11 7.03 -21.88
N LEU A 58 5.39 7.09 -21.50
CA LEU A 58 6.50 7.33 -22.44
C LEU A 58 6.62 6.23 -23.49
N LEU A 59 6.48 4.96 -23.10
CA LEU A 59 6.45 3.84 -24.04
C LEU A 59 5.33 3.98 -25.07
N THR A 60 4.12 4.34 -24.63
CA THR A 60 2.95 4.52 -25.51
C THR A 60 3.19 5.64 -26.52
N VAL A 61 3.72 6.77 -26.06
CA VAL A 61 4.04 7.93 -26.92
C VAL A 61 5.13 7.58 -27.92
N ASN A 62 6.20 6.93 -27.49
CA ASN A 62 7.30 6.52 -28.37
C ASN A 62 6.83 5.54 -29.46
N LEU A 63 6.00 4.57 -29.07
CA LEU A 63 5.41 3.61 -30.00
C LEU A 63 4.57 4.32 -31.08
N TYR A 64 3.79 5.32 -30.67
CA TYR A 64 2.99 6.12 -31.60
C TYR A 64 3.86 6.89 -32.60
N PHE A 65 4.96 7.51 -32.15
CA PHE A 65 5.87 8.22 -33.06
C PHE A 65 6.57 7.27 -34.04
N SER A 66 6.97 6.08 -33.58
CA SER A 66 7.74 5.13 -34.40
C SER A 66 6.88 4.34 -35.38
N THR A 67 5.68 3.94 -34.98
CA THR A 67 4.85 2.98 -35.75
C THR A 67 3.49 3.54 -36.18
N ARG A 68 3.13 4.75 -35.74
CA ARG A 68 1.76 5.32 -35.83
C ARG A 68 0.69 4.48 -35.15
N TYR A 69 1.07 3.42 -34.44
CA TYR A 69 0.16 2.59 -33.67
C TYR A 69 0.01 3.13 -32.24
N PHE A 70 -1.23 3.36 -31.83
CA PHE A 70 -1.55 3.76 -30.46
C PHE A 70 -1.96 2.53 -29.65
N SER A 71 -1.08 2.08 -28.74
CA SER A 71 -1.35 0.92 -27.89
C SER A 71 -2.33 1.27 -26.76
N LEU A 72 -3.60 0.95 -26.97
CA LEU A 72 -4.65 1.11 -25.94
C LEU A 72 -4.31 0.37 -24.63
N PRO A 73 -3.81 -0.88 -24.62
CA PRO A 73 -3.51 -1.58 -23.37
C PRO A 73 -2.45 -0.84 -22.54
N MET A 74 -1.38 -0.34 -23.17
CA MET A 74 -0.32 0.40 -22.47
C MET A 74 -0.83 1.75 -21.95
N ALA A 75 -1.68 2.43 -22.72
CA ALA A 75 -2.31 3.67 -22.30
C ALA A 75 -3.21 3.44 -21.06
N PHE A 76 -4.00 2.37 -21.04
CA PHE A 76 -4.85 2.03 -19.89
C PHE A 76 -4.03 1.67 -18.65
N ILE A 77 -2.94 0.92 -18.78
CA ILE A 77 -2.04 0.60 -17.66
C ILE A 77 -1.42 1.88 -17.10
N SER A 78 -0.93 2.77 -17.97
CA SER A 78 -0.39 4.07 -17.57
C SER A 78 -1.43 4.88 -16.80
N LEU A 79 -2.64 5.03 -17.36
CA LEU A 79 -3.72 5.79 -16.74
C LEU A 79 -4.17 5.20 -15.40
N ALA A 80 -4.38 3.89 -15.32
CA ALA A 80 -4.79 3.22 -14.09
C ALA A 80 -3.73 3.36 -12.99
N SER A 81 -2.46 3.16 -13.34
CA SER A 81 -1.33 3.36 -12.42
C SER A 81 -1.23 4.81 -11.95
N LEU A 82 -1.47 5.78 -12.83
CA LEU A 82 -1.47 7.21 -12.49
C LEU A 82 -2.56 7.54 -11.47
N LEU A 83 -3.79 7.12 -11.76
CA LEU A 83 -4.96 7.38 -10.91
C LEU A 83 -4.79 6.74 -9.53
N LEU A 84 -4.37 5.48 -9.47
CA LEU A 84 -4.09 4.79 -8.21
C LEU A 84 -2.96 5.48 -7.45
N GLY A 85 -1.86 5.85 -8.11
CA GLY A 85 -0.74 6.56 -7.49
C GLY A 85 -1.15 7.89 -6.86
N ILE A 86 -1.96 8.69 -7.56
CA ILE A 86 -2.50 9.95 -7.07
C ILE A 86 -3.43 9.72 -5.87
N LEU A 87 -4.34 8.74 -5.95
CA LEU A 87 -5.25 8.41 -4.84
C LEU A 87 -4.48 8.01 -3.57
N LEU A 88 -3.45 7.19 -3.72
CA LEU A 88 -2.56 6.77 -2.61
C LEU A 88 -1.86 7.97 -1.97
N ILE A 89 -1.33 8.90 -2.79
CA ILE A 89 -0.68 10.11 -2.29
C ILE A 89 -1.68 11.02 -1.56
N ILE A 90 -2.88 11.19 -2.10
CA ILE A 90 -3.92 12.00 -1.45
C ILE A 90 -4.33 11.37 -0.11
N ALA A 91 -4.56 10.06 -0.07
CA ALA A 91 -4.89 9.33 1.16
C ALA A 91 -3.76 9.46 2.20
N SER A 92 -2.50 9.36 1.75
CA SER A 92 -1.30 9.57 2.55
C SER A 92 -1.29 10.96 3.22
N PHE A 93 -1.56 12.02 2.45
CA PHE A 93 -1.68 13.38 2.97
C PHE A 93 -2.86 13.55 3.95
N GLN A 94 -4.02 12.95 3.63
CA GLN A 94 -5.20 13.01 4.50
C GLN A 94 -4.93 12.37 5.87
N LEU A 95 -4.38 11.16 5.89
CA LEU A 95 -4.04 10.48 7.15
C LEU A 95 -2.97 11.25 7.93
N TYR A 96 -1.96 11.80 7.25
CA TYR A 96 -0.95 12.64 7.89
C TYR A 96 -1.56 13.87 8.57
N SER A 97 -2.48 14.56 7.90
CA SER A 97 -3.20 15.70 8.46
C SER A 97 -3.98 15.33 9.72
N ILE A 98 -4.74 14.23 9.67
CA ILE A 98 -5.51 13.73 10.81
C ILE A 98 -4.60 13.36 11.99
N ALA A 99 -3.50 12.66 11.72
CA ALA A 99 -2.53 12.27 12.74
C ALA A 99 -1.90 13.50 13.42
N ARG A 100 -1.55 14.53 12.64
CA ARG A 100 -1.01 15.78 13.15
C ARG A 100 -2.01 16.52 14.04
N ILE A 101 -3.25 16.66 13.59
CA ILE A 101 -4.32 17.30 14.37
C ILE A 101 -4.55 16.55 15.70
N ARG A 102 -4.60 15.21 15.68
CA ARG A 102 -4.71 14.40 16.90
C ARG A 102 -3.56 14.64 17.87
N ALA A 103 -2.33 14.75 17.38
CA ALA A 103 -1.17 15.03 18.20
C ALA A 103 -1.22 16.42 18.85
N GLU A 104 -1.70 17.43 18.13
CA GLU A 104 -1.90 18.79 18.62
C GLU A 104 -2.97 18.86 19.72
N ILE A 105 -4.13 18.23 19.50
CA ILE A 105 -5.20 18.14 20.50
C ILE A 105 -4.71 17.46 21.78
N ARG A 106 -3.90 16.40 21.66
CA ARG A 106 -3.34 15.69 22.83
C ARG A 106 -2.38 16.56 23.65
N LYS A 107 -1.66 17.49 23.01
CA LYS A 107 -0.80 18.46 23.71
C LYS A 107 -1.61 19.49 24.49
N LEU A 108 -2.73 19.96 23.94
CA LEU A 108 -3.61 20.94 24.60
C LEU A 108 -4.35 20.34 25.81
N ARG A 109 -4.53 19.02 25.85
CA ARG A 109 -5.21 18.31 26.96
C ARG A 109 -4.27 17.91 28.11
N ARG A 110 -2.97 18.16 28.00
CA ARG A 110 -1.97 17.96 29.05
C ARG A 110 -1.60 19.28 29.67
#